data_AF-A0A9X1VF96-F1
#
_entry.id   AF-A0A9X1VF96-F1
#
_cell.length_a   1.000
_cell.length_b   1.000
_cell.length_c   1.000
_cell.angle_alpha   90.00
_cell.angle_beta   90.00
_cell.angle_gamma   90.00
#
_symmetry.space_group_name_H-M   'P 1'
#
loop_
_entity.id
_entity.type
_entity.pdbx_description
1 polymer ?
#
loop_
_entity_poly.entity_id
_entity_poly.type
_entity_poly.pdbx_seq_one_letter_code
_entity_poly.pdbx_strand_id
1 'polypeptide(L)'
;MKCLFALVLVATLCGGNATWQTRPARHVGVGAYYYDIKLKTQYDHDDEADNTYFVVTRAKSRMTQCSAILRTTSRKGAEQTTGEYAIEGQYLRFKERHFTPRRVVVSGRERVFPDSTVNTFSPDRTGQLHLVESWEYTGGKVERWRWVITKTTARKVPL
;
A
#
# COMPACT_ATOMS: atom_id res chain seq x y z
N MET A 1 39.76 -33.84 20.26
CA MET A 1 39.75 -33.82 18.78
C MET A 1 38.67 -32.85 18.33
N LYS A 2 39.05 -31.87 17.50
CA LYS A 2 38.19 -30.79 17.00
C LYS A 2 37.63 -31.22 15.63
N CYS A 3 36.32 -31.26 15.47
CA CYS A 3 35.63 -31.29 14.16
C CYS A 3 34.46 -30.30 14.25
N LEU A 4 34.74 -29.01 14.03
CA LEU A 4 34.48 -28.26 12.80
C LEU A 4 33.03 -28.33 12.30
N PHE A 5 32.38 -27.17 12.46
CA PHE A 5 31.13 -26.74 11.87
C PHE A 5 31.17 -26.78 10.34
N ALA A 6 30.07 -27.18 9.72
CA ALA A 6 29.72 -26.76 8.36
C ALA A 6 28.21 -26.52 8.29
N LEU A 7 27.80 -25.35 8.77
CA LEU A 7 26.46 -24.81 8.53
C LEU A 7 26.48 -24.27 7.10
N VAL A 8 25.82 -24.98 6.18
CA VAL A 8 25.66 -24.52 4.79
C VAL A 8 24.71 -23.34 4.80
N LEU A 9 25.28 -22.14 4.82
CA LEU A 9 24.58 -20.88 4.65
C LEU A 9 24.34 -20.71 3.14
N VAL A 10 23.13 -21.05 2.68
CA VAL A 10 22.71 -20.72 1.31
C VAL A 10 22.46 -19.21 1.28
N ALA A 11 23.46 -18.46 0.84
CA ALA A 11 23.32 -17.05 0.51
C ALA A 11 22.65 -16.93 -0.86
N THR A 12 21.32 -16.85 -0.87
CA THR A 12 20.55 -16.42 -2.05
C THR A 12 20.70 -14.91 -2.21
N LEU A 13 21.65 -14.52 -3.06
CA LEU A 13 21.70 -13.23 -3.73
C LEU A 13 20.48 -13.11 -4.66
N CYS A 14 19.42 -12.49 -4.19
CA CYS A 14 18.36 -11.92 -5.03
C CYS A 14 18.01 -10.55 -4.47
N GLY A 15 17.94 -9.54 -5.36
CA GLY A 15 17.70 -8.14 -5.04
C GLY A 15 16.52 -7.91 -4.11
N GLY A 16 16.52 -6.77 -3.41
CA GLY A 16 15.55 -6.40 -2.39
C GLY A 16 14.10 -6.59 -2.84
N ASN A 17 13.57 -7.79 -2.63
CA ASN A 17 12.19 -8.11 -2.90
C ASN A 17 11.42 -7.81 -1.63
N ALA A 18 10.76 -6.65 -1.63
CA ALA A 18 9.77 -6.35 -0.61
C ALA A 18 8.79 -7.53 -0.51
N THR A 19 8.74 -8.20 0.63
CA THR A 19 7.82 -9.32 0.85
C THR A 19 6.42 -8.76 1.04
N TRP A 20 5.59 -8.88 0.01
CA TRP A 20 4.19 -8.44 0.04
C TRP A 20 3.35 -9.34 0.95
N GLN A 21 2.44 -8.71 1.69
CA GLN A 21 1.60 -9.35 2.68
C GLN A 21 0.14 -8.96 2.47
N THR A 22 -0.75 -9.94 2.56
CA THR A 22 -2.22 -9.76 2.48
C THR A 22 -2.91 -9.85 3.84
N ARG A 23 -2.18 -10.25 4.89
CA ARG A 23 -2.70 -10.48 6.24
C ARG A 23 -2.36 -9.31 7.16
N PRO A 24 -3.26 -8.93 8.09
CA PRO A 24 -2.98 -7.88 9.05
C PRO A 24 -1.82 -8.28 9.97
N ALA A 25 -0.96 -7.32 10.29
CA ALA A 25 0.08 -7.49 11.28
C ALA A 25 -0.22 -6.64 12.51
N ARG A 26 -0.20 -7.29 13.69
CA ARG A 26 -0.51 -6.60 14.94
C ARG A 26 0.52 -5.54 15.32
N HIS A 27 1.76 -5.66 14.84
CA HIS A 27 2.81 -4.71 15.13
C HIS A 27 3.90 -4.76 14.06
N VAL A 28 4.26 -3.62 13.49
CA VAL A 28 5.27 -3.50 12.44
C VAL A 28 6.15 -2.28 12.64
N GLY A 29 7.44 -2.42 12.37
CA GLY A 29 8.40 -1.32 12.40
C GLY A 29 8.52 -0.66 11.03
N VAL A 30 8.39 0.67 10.96
CA VAL A 30 8.65 1.48 9.76
C VAL A 30 9.58 2.62 10.17
N GLY A 31 10.83 2.54 9.73
CA GLY A 31 11.89 3.42 10.21
C GLY A 31 12.09 3.27 11.73
N ALA A 32 12.06 4.40 12.45
CA ALA A 32 12.21 4.42 13.91
C ALA A 32 10.89 4.24 14.69
N TYR A 33 9.76 4.06 13.99
CA TYR A 33 8.43 4.05 14.60
C TYR A 33 7.72 2.71 14.41
N TYR A 34 6.75 2.47 15.27
CA TYR A 34 5.94 1.25 15.23
C TYR A 34 4.47 1.56 14.97
N TYR A 35 3.84 0.69 14.20
CA TYR A 35 2.45 0.79 13.75
C TYR A 35 1.74 -0.55 13.91
N ASP A 36 0.42 -0.51 13.99
CA ASP A 36 -0.44 -1.68 13.95
C ASP A 36 -1.24 -1.63 12.63
N ILE A 37 -1.30 -2.74 11.90
CA ILE A 37 -2.07 -2.88 10.66
C ILE A 37 -3.24 -3.81 10.93
N LYS A 38 -4.45 -3.28 10.86
CA LYS A 38 -5.70 -4.01 11.10
C LYS A 38 -6.54 -4.06 9.84
N LEU A 39 -7.47 -5.01 9.79
CA LEU A 39 -8.48 -5.04 8.73
C LEU A 39 -9.75 -4.36 9.21
N LYS A 40 -10.37 -3.58 8.34
CA LYS A 40 -11.72 -3.05 8.51
C LYS A 40 -12.52 -3.35 7.25
N THR A 41 -13.66 -4.02 7.38
CA THR A 41 -14.60 -4.22 6.28
C THR A 41 -15.79 -3.29 6.47
N GLN A 42 -16.21 -2.64 5.40
CA GLN A 42 -17.42 -1.83 5.36
C GLN A 42 -18.10 -2.00 4.00
N TYR A 43 -19.43 -2.02 4.02
CA TYR A 43 -20.23 -1.98 2.81
C TYR A 43 -20.30 -0.55 2.29
N ASP A 44 -19.97 -0.35 1.01
CA ASP A 44 -20.10 0.91 0.32
C ASP A 44 -21.32 0.87 -0.61
N HIS A 45 -22.26 1.80 -0.38
CA HIS A 45 -23.49 1.88 -1.16
C HIS A 45 -23.23 2.32 -2.59
N ASP A 46 -22.26 3.20 -2.81
CA ASP A 46 -22.00 3.80 -4.13
C ASP A 46 -21.32 2.79 -5.07
N ASP A 47 -20.46 1.92 -4.52
CA ASP A 47 -19.79 0.85 -5.27
C ASP A 47 -20.60 -0.47 -5.28
N GLU A 48 -21.69 -0.56 -4.53
CA GLU A 48 -22.43 -1.79 -4.25
C GLU A 48 -21.51 -2.98 -3.90
N ALA A 49 -20.56 -2.73 -3.01
CA ALA A 49 -19.48 -3.67 -2.73
C ALA A 49 -19.06 -3.65 -1.25
N ASP A 50 -18.59 -4.81 -0.78
CA ASP A 50 -17.89 -4.92 0.48
C ASP A 50 -16.41 -4.58 0.27
N ASN A 51 -15.98 -3.51 0.92
CA ASN A 51 -14.60 -3.04 0.89
C ASN A 51 -13.88 -3.39 2.19
N THR A 52 -12.85 -4.23 2.09
CA THR A 52 -11.90 -4.51 3.17
C THR A 52 -10.66 -3.66 2.99
N TYR A 53 -10.30 -2.90 4.02
CA TYR A 53 -9.14 -2.01 4.05
C TYR A 53 -8.10 -2.50 5.05
N PHE A 54 -6.83 -2.29 4.71
CA PHE A 54 -5.78 -2.10 5.71
C PHE A 54 -5.98 -0.75 6.39
N VAL A 55 -6.07 -0.76 7.72
CA VAL A 55 -6.11 0.45 8.55
C VAL A 55 -4.84 0.48 9.38
N VAL A 56 -4.04 1.51 9.18
CA VAL A 56 -2.76 1.70 9.89
C VAL A 56 -2.95 2.69 11.01
N THR A 57 -2.65 2.26 12.23
CA THR A 57 -2.61 3.14 13.41
C THR A 57 -1.20 3.16 13.96
N ARG A 58 -0.75 4.30 14.49
CA ARG A 58 0.49 4.31 15.28
C ARG A 58 0.31 3.39 16.49
N ALA A 59 1.32 2.61 16.86
CA ALA A 59 1.23 1.70 17.99
C ALA A 59 0.80 2.45 19.26
N LYS A 60 -0.15 1.88 20.01
CA LYS A 60 -0.77 2.48 21.21
C LYS A 60 -1.58 3.76 20.96
N SER A 61 -1.76 4.17 19.71
CA SER A 61 -2.68 5.23 19.31
C SER A 61 -3.93 4.63 18.67
N ARG A 62 -5.08 5.31 18.84
CA ARG A 62 -6.32 4.98 18.10
C ARG A 62 -6.46 5.79 16.81
N MET A 63 -5.53 6.72 16.54
CA MET A 63 -5.60 7.59 15.39
C MET A 63 -5.08 6.88 14.13
N THR A 64 -5.97 6.72 13.16
CA THR A 64 -5.63 6.24 11.82
C THR A 64 -4.61 7.18 11.17
N GLN A 65 -3.53 6.61 10.67
CA GLN A 65 -2.46 7.32 9.96
C GLN A 65 -2.69 7.29 8.45
N CYS A 66 -3.05 6.11 7.94
CA CYS A 66 -3.43 5.90 6.54
C CYS A 66 -4.27 4.63 6.43
N SER A 67 -4.85 4.43 5.26
CA SER A 67 -5.54 3.20 4.88
C SER A 67 -5.34 2.92 3.41
N ALA A 68 -5.43 1.65 3.04
CA ALA A 68 -5.38 1.18 1.66
C ALA A 68 -6.34 0.02 1.47
N ILE A 69 -6.83 -0.19 0.26
CA ILE A 69 -7.75 -1.29 -0.04
C ILE A 69 -6.96 -2.60 -0.01
N LEU A 70 -7.45 -3.58 0.75
CA LEU A 70 -7.03 -4.98 0.66
C LEU A 70 -7.91 -5.72 -0.35
N ARG A 71 -9.22 -5.51 -0.30
CA ARG A 71 -10.14 -6.25 -1.16
C ARG A 71 -11.43 -5.49 -1.37
N THR A 72 -11.93 -5.54 -2.59
CA THR A 72 -13.30 -5.13 -2.92
C THR A 72 -14.03 -6.34 -3.49
N THR A 73 -15.17 -6.69 -2.91
CA THR A 73 -16.03 -7.78 -3.40
C THR A 73 -17.41 -7.21 -3.70
N SER A 74 -17.85 -7.33 -4.95
CA SER A 74 -19.20 -6.91 -5.37
C SER A 74 -20.29 -7.70 -4.63
N ARG A 75 -21.53 -7.20 -4.61
CA ARG A 75 -22.68 -7.96 -4.07
C ARG A 75 -22.86 -9.38 -4.65
N LYS A 76 -22.39 -9.61 -5.88
CA LYS A 76 -22.46 -10.92 -6.55
C LYS A 76 -21.29 -11.86 -6.17
N GLY A 77 -20.42 -11.44 -5.25
CA GLY A 77 -19.26 -12.21 -4.81
C GLY A 77 -18.03 -12.10 -5.71
N ALA A 78 -18.10 -11.34 -6.81
CA ALA A 78 -16.94 -11.12 -7.68
C ALA A 78 -15.94 -10.16 -7.03
N GLU A 79 -14.67 -10.56 -6.97
CA GLU A 79 -13.56 -9.73 -6.51
C GLU A 79 -13.21 -8.68 -7.59
N GLN A 80 -13.20 -7.41 -7.19
CA GLN A 80 -12.98 -6.27 -8.09
C GLN A 80 -11.59 -5.64 -7.89
N THR A 81 -11.08 -5.70 -6.66
CA THR A 81 -9.77 -5.18 -6.29
C THR A 81 -9.10 -6.12 -5.31
N THR A 82 -7.79 -6.31 -5.45
CA THR A 82 -6.92 -6.93 -4.44
C THR A 82 -5.83 -5.98 -4.02
N GLY A 83 -5.35 -6.12 -2.80
CA GLY A 83 -4.31 -5.29 -2.26
C GLY A 83 -3.37 -6.04 -1.34
N GLU A 84 -2.16 -5.50 -1.24
CA GLU A 84 -1.06 -6.05 -0.47
C GLU A 84 -0.28 -4.90 0.14
N TYR A 85 0.42 -5.15 1.23
CA TYR A 85 1.40 -4.18 1.74
C TYR A 85 2.77 -4.82 1.92
N ALA A 86 3.79 -3.99 1.90
CA ALA A 86 5.15 -4.41 2.22
C ALA A 86 5.85 -3.32 3.03
N ILE A 87 6.85 -3.73 3.78
CA ILE A 87 7.67 -2.83 4.60
C ILE A 87 9.10 -2.95 4.13
N GLU A 88 9.71 -1.80 3.86
CA GLU A 88 11.06 -1.71 3.32
C GLU A 88 11.81 -0.58 4.03
N GLY A 89 12.48 -0.93 5.12
CA GLY A 89 13.21 0.03 5.95
C GLY A 89 12.29 1.11 6.52
N GLN A 90 12.41 2.33 5.98
CA GLN A 90 11.62 3.49 6.39
C GLN A 90 10.29 3.65 5.64
N TYR A 91 9.96 2.71 4.75
CA TYR A 91 8.80 2.83 3.88
C TYR A 91 7.76 1.75 4.17
N LEU A 92 6.50 2.18 4.23
CA LEU A 92 5.33 1.32 4.16
C LEU A 92 4.71 1.48 2.78
N ARG A 93 4.66 0.41 2.00
CA ARG A 93 4.10 0.41 0.65
C ARG A 93 2.79 -0.34 0.62
N PHE A 94 1.80 0.22 -0.05
CA PHE A 94 0.56 -0.47 -0.39
C PHE A 94 0.50 -0.63 -1.90
N LYS A 95 0.13 -1.83 -2.35
CA LYS A 95 -0.12 -2.13 -3.74
C LYS A 95 -1.58 -2.53 -3.88
N GLU A 96 -2.31 -1.87 -4.76
CA GLU A 96 -3.69 -2.18 -5.12
C GLU A 96 -3.71 -2.61 -6.59
N ARG A 97 -4.48 -3.64 -6.93
CA ARG A 97 -4.68 -4.16 -8.28
C ARG A 97 -6.18 -4.22 -8.57
N HIS A 98 -6.60 -3.62 -9.66
CA HIS A 98 -7.99 -3.57 -10.12
C HIS A 98 -8.19 -4.57 -11.27
N PHE A 99 -9.17 -5.45 -11.16
CA PHE A 99 -9.41 -6.49 -12.17
C PHE A 99 -10.08 -5.96 -13.44
N THR A 100 -10.82 -4.86 -13.33
CA THR A 100 -11.51 -4.24 -14.46
C THR A 100 -10.98 -2.82 -14.67
N PRO A 101 -10.37 -2.51 -15.83
CA PRO A 101 -10.04 -1.14 -16.19
C PRO A 101 -11.32 -0.31 -16.24
N ARG A 102 -11.50 0.63 -15.31
CA ARG A 102 -12.63 1.58 -15.36
C ARG A 102 -12.24 2.69 -16.35
N ARG A 103 -12.89 2.71 -17.51
CA ARG A 103 -12.93 3.90 -18.38
C ARG A 103 -14.16 4.69 -18.01
N VAL A 104 -13.97 5.90 -17.48
CA VAL A 104 -15.07 6.74 -17.01
C VAL A 104 -15.01 8.06 -17.75
N VAL A 105 -16.13 8.49 -18.31
CA VAL A 105 -16.22 9.81 -18.95
C VAL A 105 -16.55 10.84 -17.86
N VAL A 106 -15.60 11.72 -17.56
CA VAL A 106 -15.79 12.83 -16.61
C VAL A 106 -15.72 14.14 -17.39
N SER A 107 -16.80 14.92 -17.37
CA SER A 107 -16.89 16.20 -18.07
C SER A 107 -16.53 16.12 -19.56
N GLY A 108 -16.98 15.05 -20.24
CA GLY A 108 -16.72 14.82 -21.67
C GLY A 108 -15.31 14.34 -22.01
N ARG A 109 -14.47 14.04 -21.01
CA ARG A 109 -13.13 13.46 -21.21
C ARG A 109 -13.09 12.04 -20.67
N GLU A 110 -12.56 11.12 -21.47
CA GLU A 110 -12.30 9.76 -21.01
C GLU A 110 -11.15 9.77 -20.01
N ARG A 111 -11.43 9.29 -18.80
CA ARG A 111 -10.43 9.03 -17.77
C ARG A 111 -10.28 7.52 -17.64
N VAL A 112 -9.05 7.06 -17.84
CA VAL A 112 -8.69 5.66 -17.57
C VAL A 112 -8.24 5.57 -16.12
N PHE A 113 -8.90 4.73 -15.34
CA PHE A 113 -8.43 4.39 -14.00
C PHE A 113 -7.28 3.40 -14.09
N PRO A 114 -6.26 3.52 -13.24
CA PRO A 114 -5.12 2.63 -13.26
C PRO A 114 -5.54 1.17 -13.00
N ASP A 115 -4.86 0.24 -13.63
CA ASP A 115 -4.98 -1.21 -13.37
C ASP A 115 -4.34 -1.59 -12.04
N SER A 116 -3.38 -0.78 -11.56
CA SER A 116 -2.80 -0.94 -10.24
C SER A 116 -2.18 0.36 -9.75
N THR A 117 -2.18 0.53 -8.42
CA THR A 117 -1.57 1.69 -7.75
C THR A 117 -0.61 1.19 -6.69
N VAL A 118 0.59 1.79 -6.61
CA VAL A 118 1.52 1.59 -5.50
C VAL A 118 1.69 2.90 -4.76
N ASN A 119 1.26 2.95 -3.51
CA ASN A 119 1.40 4.12 -2.63
C ASN A 119 2.48 3.85 -1.59
N THR A 120 3.48 4.73 -1.52
CA THR A 120 4.59 4.64 -0.58
C THR A 120 4.45 5.71 0.50
N PHE A 121 4.44 5.28 1.75
CA PHE A 121 4.37 6.13 2.93
C PHE A 121 5.67 6.10 3.71
N SER A 122 6.06 7.25 4.28
CA SER A 122 7.21 7.38 5.18
C SER A 122 6.81 8.17 6.42
N PRO A 123 7.32 7.80 7.61
CA PRO A 123 7.10 8.60 8.81
C PRO A 123 7.90 9.90 8.76
N ASP A 124 7.33 10.97 9.31
CA ASP A 124 8.08 12.18 9.66
C ASP A 124 8.78 12.04 11.03
N ARG A 125 9.40 13.14 11.50
CA ARG A 125 10.10 13.20 12.80
C ARG A 125 9.20 12.98 14.02
N THR A 126 7.89 13.05 13.85
CA THR A 126 6.92 12.79 14.93
C THR A 126 6.35 11.37 14.86
N GLY A 127 6.63 10.63 13.79
CA GLY A 127 6.07 9.31 13.51
C GLY A 127 4.71 9.38 12.81
N GLN A 128 4.33 10.52 12.24
CA GLN A 128 3.14 10.60 11.39
C GLN A 128 3.50 10.09 9.99
N LEU A 129 2.70 9.17 9.45
CA LEU A 129 2.91 8.65 8.09
C LEU A 129 2.40 9.65 7.05
N HIS A 130 3.22 9.90 6.05
CA HIS A 130 2.91 10.77 4.93
C HIS A 130 3.10 10.01 3.62
N LEU A 131 2.18 10.20 2.67
CA LEU A 131 2.34 9.69 1.31
C LEU A 131 3.48 10.46 0.65
N VAL A 132 4.55 9.75 0.26
CA VAL A 132 5.72 10.37 -0.38
C VAL A 132 5.78 10.10 -1.86
N GLU A 133 5.20 9.01 -2.33
CA GLU A 133 5.24 8.58 -3.73
C GLU A 133 4.00 7.77 -4.08
N SER A 134 3.53 7.91 -5.31
CA SER A 134 2.43 7.12 -5.87
C SER A 134 2.74 6.76 -7.32
N TRP A 135 2.67 5.46 -7.62
CA TRP A 135 2.85 4.91 -8.97
C TRP A 135 1.51 4.37 -9.44
N GLU A 136 1.02 4.90 -10.55
CA GLU A 136 -0.21 4.47 -11.18
C GLU A 136 0.17 3.71 -12.46
N TYR A 137 -0.34 2.50 -12.62
CA TYR A 137 -0.08 1.64 -13.77
C TYR A 137 -1.33 1.55 -14.64
N THR A 138 -1.17 1.59 -15.96
CA THR A 138 -2.27 1.41 -16.92
C THR A 138 -1.77 0.66 -18.13
N GLY A 139 -2.29 -0.55 -18.37
CA GLY A 139 -1.87 -1.38 -19.50
C GLY A 139 -0.37 -1.69 -19.48
N GLY A 140 0.20 -1.86 -18.28
CA GLY A 140 1.64 -2.08 -18.09
C GLY A 140 2.53 -0.84 -18.24
N LYS A 141 1.98 0.33 -18.57
CA LYS A 141 2.71 1.61 -18.55
C LYS A 141 2.61 2.25 -17.16
N VAL A 142 3.66 2.93 -16.72
CA VAL A 142 3.71 3.57 -15.39
C VAL A 142 3.69 5.09 -15.52
N GLU A 143 2.79 5.72 -14.76
CA GLU A 143 2.83 7.15 -14.47
C GLU A 143 3.29 7.34 -13.02
N ARG A 144 4.34 8.13 -12.83
CA ARG A 144 4.99 8.29 -11.54
C ARG A 144 4.81 9.69 -11.00
N TRP A 145 4.49 9.76 -9.72
CA TRP A 145 4.25 11.03 -9.04
C TRP A 145 4.91 11.02 -7.67
N ARG A 146 5.46 12.16 -7.30
CA ARG A 146 5.91 12.44 -5.94
C ARG A 146 4.97 13.44 -5.30
N TRP A 147 4.69 13.23 -4.02
CA TRP A 147 4.00 14.21 -3.21
C TRP A 147 5.03 15.09 -2.51
N VAL A 148 4.96 16.39 -2.78
CA VAL A 148 5.72 17.40 -2.07
C VAL A 148 4.82 17.94 -0.98
N ILE A 149 5.10 17.56 0.26
CA ILE A 149 4.36 18.01 1.43
C ILE A 149 5.18 19.12 2.09
N THR A 150 4.63 20.33 2.05
CA THR A 150 5.11 21.48 2.82
C THR A 150 4.21 21.66 4.05
N LYS A 151 4.60 22.53 5.00
CA LYS A 151 3.83 22.77 6.24
C LYS A 151 2.36 23.15 6.00
N THR A 152 2.02 23.70 4.84
CA THR A 152 0.69 24.23 4.53
C THR A 152 0.07 23.64 3.26
N THR A 153 0.80 22.83 2.49
CA THR A 153 0.29 22.37 1.18
C THR A 153 0.92 21.05 0.78
N ALA A 154 0.09 20.12 0.30
CA ALA A 154 0.53 18.91 -0.40
C ALA A 154 0.30 19.12 -1.90
N ARG A 155 1.33 18.91 -2.72
CA ARG A 155 1.24 19.01 -4.19
C ARG A 155 1.72 17.72 -4.84
N LYS A 156 0.92 17.19 -5.77
CA LYS A 156 1.29 16.11 -6.69
C LYS A 156 2.20 16.69 -7.78
N VAL A 157 3.40 16.14 -7.94
CA VAL A 157 4.39 16.57 -8.93
C VAL A 157 4.77 15.34 -9.77
N PRO A 158 4.74 15.42 -11.11
CA PRO A 158 5.22 14.32 -11.95
C PRO A 158 6.72 14.09 -11.69
N LEU A 159 7.13 12.83 -11.67
CA LEU A 159 8.54 12.44 -11.61
C LEU A 159 9.19 12.42 -12.98
#